data_AF-A0A382GT68-F1
#
_entry.id   AF-A0A382GT68-F1
#
_cell.length_a   1.000
_cell.length_b   1.000
_cell.length_c   1.000
_cell.angle_alpha   90.00
_cell.angle_beta   90.00
_cell.angle_gamma   90.00
#
_symmetry.space_group_name_H-M   'P 1'
#
loop_
_entity.id
_entity.type
_entity.pdbx_description
1 polymer ?
#
loop_
_entity_poly.entity_id
_entity_poly.type
_entity_poly.pdbx_seq_one_letter_code
_entity_poly.pdbx_strand_id
1 'polypeptide(L)'
;MNKILADSEIQDSSRKLKIVPESVSYSDAEMRDKLLQLDKTCCIVKNGDSVGVCLKEDADESSSGSSMSLLAQALPLKTTQLGDPEFIKFHGLKMAYMTGSMANGIAS
;
A
#
# COMPACT_ATOMS: atom_id res chain seq x y z
N MET A 1 28.23 -1.39 3.64
CA MET A 1 26.92 -0.74 3.39
C MET A 1 26.15 -1.62 2.44
N ASN A 2 25.15 -2.33 2.98
CA ASN A 2 24.48 -3.42 2.29
C ASN A 2 23.58 -2.89 1.18
N LYS A 3 23.85 -3.34 -0.05
CA LYS A 3 22.97 -3.23 -1.21
C LYS A 3 21.62 -3.84 -0.83
N ILE A 4 20.60 -3.01 -0.66
CA ILE A 4 19.22 -3.48 -0.57
C ILE A 4 18.82 -3.88 -2.00
N LEU A 5 18.95 -5.17 -2.29
CA LEU A 5 18.29 -5.95 -3.36
C LEU A 5 17.79 -5.15 -4.58
N ALA A 6 18.67 -4.91 -5.55
CA ALA A 6 18.30 -4.42 -6.89
C ALA A 6 18.55 -5.46 -8.02
N ASP A 7 18.98 -6.67 -7.67
CA ASP A 7 19.34 -7.74 -8.62
C ASP A 7 18.50 -9.02 -8.46
N SER A 8 17.27 -8.90 -7.96
CA SER A 8 16.30 -9.99 -8.14
C SER A 8 15.34 -9.55 -9.21
N GLU A 9 15.53 -10.12 -10.41
CA GLU A 9 14.46 -10.32 -11.38
C GLU A 9 13.21 -10.68 -10.58
N ILE A 10 12.25 -9.75 -10.50
CA ILE A 10 10.97 -10.01 -9.87
C ILE A 10 10.40 -11.15 -10.69
N GLN A 11 10.46 -12.38 -10.14
CA GLN A 11 9.90 -13.56 -10.78
C GLN A 11 8.49 -13.17 -11.19
N ASP A 12 8.24 -13.20 -12.49
CA ASP A 12 7.00 -12.76 -13.14
C ASP A 12 5.90 -13.69 -12.64
N SER A 13 5.38 -13.39 -11.45
CA SER A 13 4.32 -14.16 -10.83
C SER A 13 3.18 -14.06 -11.81
N SER A 14 2.75 -15.20 -12.35
CA SER A 14 1.96 -15.26 -13.59
C SER A 14 0.52 -14.72 -13.45
N ARG A 15 0.26 -13.91 -12.42
CA ARG A 15 -0.98 -13.20 -12.17
C ARG A 15 -1.04 -11.97 -13.06
N LYS A 16 -1.86 -12.07 -14.10
CA LYS A 16 -2.28 -10.91 -14.88
C LYS A 16 -3.56 -10.34 -14.28
N LEU A 17 -3.61 -9.02 -14.14
CA LEU A 17 -4.84 -8.31 -13.80
C LEU A 17 -5.29 -7.49 -15.01
N LYS A 18 -6.60 -7.41 -15.21
CA LYS A 18 -7.19 -6.46 -16.15
C LYS A 18 -7.32 -5.13 -15.42
N ILE A 19 -6.58 -4.13 -15.90
CA ILE A 19 -6.55 -2.80 -15.28
C ILE A 19 -6.81 -1.77 -16.36
N VAL A 20 -7.57 -0.73 -16.00
CA VAL A 20 -7.77 0.41 -16.89
C VAL A 20 -6.43 1.17 -17.00
N PRO A 21 -5.82 1.24 -18.19
CA PRO A 21 -4.48 1.80 -18.35
C PRO A 21 -4.40 3.29 -17.97
N GLU A 22 -5.50 4.04 -18.11
CA GLU A 22 -5.58 5.45 -17.68
C GLU A 22 -5.50 5.62 -16.17
N SER A 23 -5.84 4.59 -15.40
CA SER A 23 -5.78 4.60 -13.94
C SER A 23 -4.42 4.16 -13.41
N VAL A 24 -3.43 3.86 -14.25
CA VAL A 24 -2.08 3.50 -13.80
C VAL A 24 -1.22 4.76 -13.74
N SER A 25 -0.63 5.02 -12.58
CA SER A 25 0.29 6.16 -12.41
C SER A 25 1.72 5.71 -12.55
N TYR A 26 2.48 6.46 -13.35
CA TYR A 26 3.90 6.24 -13.63
C TYR A 26 4.78 7.39 -13.14
N SER A 27 4.19 8.51 -12.72
CA SER A 27 4.92 9.64 -12.13
C SER A 27 5.14 9.42 -10.63
N ASP A 28 6.32 9.75 -10.12
CA ASP A 28 6.68 9.59 -8.70
C ASP A 28 5.68 10.26 -7.75
N ALA A 29 5.20 11.45 -8.10
CA ALA A 29 4.23 12.19 -7.29
C ALA A 29 2.90 11.43 -7.19
N GLU A 30 2.38 10.96 -8.32
CA GLU A 30 1.12 10.24 -8.37
C GLU A 30 1.22 8.84 -7.76
N MET A 31 2.36 8.15 -7.96
CA MET A 31 2.65 6.88 -7.32
C MET A 31 2.66 7.04 -5.80
N ARG A 32 3.31 8.09 -5.29
CA ARG A 32 3.30 8.42 -3.86
C ARG A 32 1.89 8.70 -3.36
N ASP A 33 1.10 9.50 -4.07
CA ASP A 33 -0.26 9.84 -3.67
C ASP A 33 -1.16 8.60 -3.57
N LYS A 34 -1.01 7.64 -4.49
CA LYS A 34 -1.70 6.35 -4.42
C LYS A 34 -1.21 5.47 -3.27
N LEU A 35 0.10 5.36 -3.07
CA LEU A 35 0.68 4.57 -1.98
C LEU A 35 0.30 5.09 -0.59
N LEU A 36 0.00 6.39 -0.47
CA LEU A 36 -0.49 7.00 0.78
C LEU A 36 -1.95 6.67 1.10
N GLN A 37 -2.70 6.04 0.18
CA GLN A 37 -4.06 5.56 0.43
C GLN A 37 -4.05 4.18 1.13
N LEU A 38 -3.57 4.17 2.37
CA LEU A 38 -3.34 2.96 3.19
C LEU A 38 -4.62 2.16 3.48
N ASP A 39 -5.78 2.76 3.33
CA ASP A 39 -7.10 2.16 3.49
C ASP A 39 -7.56 1.37 2.25
N LYS A 40 -6.79 1.40 1.17
CA LYS A 40 -7.10 0.74 -0.10
C LYS A 40 -6.05 -0.27 -0.51
N THR A 41 -6.44 -1.20 -1.38
CA THR A 41 -5.49 -2.17 -1.92
C THR A 41 -4.70 -1.49 -3.05
N CYS A 42 -3.39 -1.36 -2.88
CA CYS A 42 -2.50 -0.86 -3.92
C CYS A 42 -1.90 -2.04 -4.69
N CYS A 43 -1.85 -1.92 -6.01
CA CYS A 43 -1.28 -2.91 -6.92
C CYS A 43 -0.11 -2.27 -7.68
N ILE A 44 1.01 -3.00 -7.75
CA ILE A 44 2.19 -2.62 -8.52
C ILE A 44 2.19 -3.47 -9.78
N VAL A 45 2.16 -2.80 -10.93
CA VAL A 45 1.98 -3.46 -12.22
C VAL A 45 3.07 -3.08 -13.20
N LYS A 46 3.39 -4.03 -14.08
CA LYS A 46 4.35 -3.85 -15.17
C LYS A 46 3.61 -3.75 -16.50
N ASN A 47 3.89 -2.68 -17.23
CA ASN A 47 3.45 -2.46 -18.60
C ASN A 47 4.68 -2.25 -19.49
N GLY A 48 5.09 -3.30 -20.22
CA GLY A 48 6.36 -3.29 -20.95
C GLY A 48 7.56 -3.13 -20.00
N ASP A 49 8.40 -2.13 -20.25
CA ASP A 49 9.55 -1.81 -19.38
C ASP A 49 9.21 -0.83 -18.23
N SER A 50 7.97 -0.32 -18.17
CA SER A 50 7.55 0.64 -17.16
C SER A 50 6.80 -0.04 -16.00
N VAL A 51 7.11 0.39 -14.78
CA VAL A 51 6.41 -0.02 -13.55
C VAL A 51 5.51 1.12 -13.11
N GLY A 52 4.26 0.81 -12.79
CA GLY A 52 3.28 1.78 -12.32
C GLY A 52 2.48 1.29 -11.13
N VAL A 53 1.77 2.22 -10.49
CA VAL A 53 0.91 1.97 -9.33
C VAL A 53 -0.54 2.27 -9.67
N CYS A 54 -1.43 1.35 -9.31
CA CYS A 54 -2.88 1.51 -9.43
C CYS A 54 -3.57 0.99 -8.17
N LEU A 55 -4.81 1.41 -7.94
CA LEU A 55 -5.63 0.86 -6.87
C LEU A 55 -6.39 -0.35 -7.41
N LYS A 56 -6.71 -1.31 -6.55
CA LYS A 56 -7.48 -2.48 -6.97
C LYS A 56 -8.90 -2.14 -7.45
N GLU A 57 -9.47 -1.05 -6.96
CA GLU A 57 -10.76 -0.53 -7.42
C GLU A 57 -10.72 0.00 -8.85
N ASP A 58 -9.53 0.33 -9.37
CA ASP A 58 -9.31 0.65 -10.79
C ASP A 58 -9.11 -0.60 -11.66
N ALA A 59 -9.06 -1.79 -11.05
CA ALA A 59 -9.04 -3.05 -11.76
C ALA A 59 -10.46 -3.38 -12.21
N ASP A 60 -10.75 -3.13 -13.48
CA ASP A 60 -12.04 -3.42 -14.08
C ASP A 60 -12.11 -4.92 -14.45
N GLU A 61 -13.05 -5.64 -13.85
CA GLU A 61 -13.39 -7.02 -14.23
C GLU A 61 -14.09 -7.08 -15.60
N SER A 62 -14.37 -5.92 -16.21
CA SER A 62 -15.02 -5.80 -17.52
C SER A 62 -14.03 -5.89 -18.69
N SER A 63 -14.57 -6.13 -19.89
CA SER A 63 -13.83 -6.41 -21.14
C SER A 63 -12.88 -5.29 -21.63
N SER A 64 -12.83 -4.13 -20.98
CA SER A 64 -12.05 -2.95 -21.42
C SER A 64 -10.68 -2.82 -20.75
N GLY A 65 -10.37 -3.64 -19.73
CA GLY A 65 -9.08 -3.58 -19.05
C GLY A 65 -7.95 -4.18 -19.88
N SER A 66 -6.80 -3.49 -19.91
CA SER A 66 -5.57 -4.02 -20.48
C SER A 66 -4.96 -5.06 -19.53
N SER A 67 -4.54 -6.19 -20.08
CA SER A 67 -3.92 -7.26 -19.28
C SER A 67 -2.49 -6.88 -18.93
N MET A 68 -2.24 -6.50 -17.68
CA MET A 68 -0.92 -6.13 -17.17
C MET A 68 -0.41 -7.18 -16.19
N SER A 69 0.92 -7.33 -16.09
CA SER A 69 1.53 -8.24 -15.12
C SER A 69 1.52 -7.61 -13.73
N LEU A 70 1.00 -8.32 -12.73
CA LEU A 70 1.02 -7.90 -11.34
C LEU A 70 2.34 -8.32 -10.69
N LEU A 71 3.14 -7.35 -10.29
CA LEU A 71 4.41 -7.59 -9.61
C LEU A 71 4.21 -7.77 -8.10
N ALA A 72 3.37 -6.93 -7.49
CA ALA A 72 3.11 -6.96 -6.06
C ALA A 72 1.76 -6.31 -5.73
N GLN A 73 1.25 -6.60 -4.53
CA GLN A 73 0.06 -5.94 -3.98
C GLN A 73 0.26 -5.63 -2.50
N ALA A 74 -0.23 -4.49 -2.05
CA ALA A 74 -0.33 -4.11 -0.65
C ALA A 74 -1.80 -4.06 -0.25
N LEU A 75 -2.19 -4.85 0.75
CA LEU A 75 -3.56 -4.87 1.27
C LEU A 75 -3.81 -3.66 2.18
N PRO A 76 -5.08 -3.24 2.35
CA PRO A 76 -5.44 -2.19 3.28
C PRO A 76 -4.90 -2.47 4.67
N LEU A 77 -4.27 -1.47 5.28
CA LEU A 77 -3.70 -1.55 6.61
C LEU A 77 -4.29 -0.46 7.50
N LYS A 78 -5.13 -0.88 8.46
CA LYS A 78 -5.73 0.01 9.46
C LYS A 78 -4.76 0.27 10.60
N THR A 79 -4.82 1.45 11.20
CA THR A 79 -4.00 1.80 12.37
C THR A 79 -4.22 0.87 13.56
N THR A 80 -5.41 0.28 13.69
CA THR A 80 -5.73 -0.71 14.73
C THR A 80 -5.02 -2.05 14.55
N GLN A 81 -4.41 -2.30 13.39
CA GLN A 81 -3.59 -3.49 13.13
C GLN A 81 -2.13 -3.29 13.56
N LEU A 82 -1.77 -2.08 14.02
CA LEU A 82 -0.45 -1.77 14.54
C LEU A 82 -0.48 -1.91 16.06
N GLY A 83 0.36 -2.80 16.60
CA GLY A 83 0.45 -3.08 18.03
C GLY A 83 -0.52 -4.17 18.49
N ASP A 84 -0.88 -4.12 19.78
CA ASP A 84 -1.72 -5.13 20.42
C ASP A 84 -3.21 -4.71 20.40
N PRO A 85 -4.11 -5.50 19.78
CA PRO A 85 -5.55 -5.24 19.81
C PRO A 85 -6.16 -5.29 21.22
N GLU A 86 -5.61 -6.10 22.14
CA GLU A 86 -6.10 -6.17 23.51
C GLU A 86 -5.80 -4.89 24.28
N PHE A 87 -4.63 -4.28 24.06
CA PHE A 87 -4.29 -2.97 24.63
C PHE A 87 -5.30 -1.89 24.20
N ILE A 88 -5.64 -1.85 22.91
CA ILE A 88 -6.64 -0.92 22.36
C ILE A 88 -8.00 -1.15 23.03
N LYS A 89 -8.45 -2.41 23.11
CA LYS A 89 -9.75 -2.78 23.69
C LYS A 89 -9.81 -2.49 25.18
N PHE A 90 -8.77 -2.83 25.93
CA PHE A 90 -8.71 -2.67 27.39
C PHE A 90 -8.72 -1.19 27.79
N HIS A 91 -7.98 -0.34 27.08
CA HIS A 91 -7.90 1.10 27.37
C HIS A 91 -8.94 1.96 26.63
N GLY A 92 -9.79 1.38 25.77
CA GLY A 92 -10.81 2.11 25.02
C GLY A 92 -10.26 3.10 23.98
N LEU A 93 -9.10 2.78 23.39
CA LEU A 93 -8.38 3.65 22.47
C LEU A 93 -8.76 3.41 21.00
N LYS A 94 -8.28 4.28 20.11
CA LYS A 94 -8.39 4.08 18.64
C LYS A 94 -7.10 3.60 17.98
N MET A 95 -5.98 3.67 18.71
CA MET A 95 -4.65 3.29 18.26
C MET A 95 -3.88 2.72 19.46
N ALA A 96 -2.95 1.80 19.22
CA ALA A 96 -2.05 1.30 20.26
C ALA A 96 -0.94 2.33 20.57
N TYR A 97 -1.35 3.47 21.11
CA TYR A 97 -0.46 4.60 21.40
C TYR A 97 -0.90 5.33 22.67
N MET A 98 0.08 5.84 23.40
CA MET A 98 -0.13 6.68 24.57
C MET A 98 0.98 7.74 24.64
N THR A 99 0.61 8.95 25.05
CA THR A 99 1.56 9.99 25.42
C THR A 99 2.02 9.76 26.86
N GLY A 100 3.34 9.70 27.10
CA GLY A 100 3.89 9.53 28.44
C GLY A 100 3.56 10.71 29.36
N SER A 101 3.48 10.44 30.67
CA SER A 101 3.35 11.50 31.67
C SER A 101 4.59 12.40 31.66
N MET A 102 4.39 13.71 31.80
CA MET A 102 5.48 14.69 31.86
C MET A 102 5.30 15.59 33.08
N ALA A 103 6.40 15.77 33.84
CA ALA A 103 6.41 16.49 35.11
C ALA A 103 5.89 17.93 34.97
N ASN A 104 5.43 18.51 36.08
CA ASN A 104 4.96 19.90 36.15
C ASN A 104 3.85 20.24 35.14
N GLY A 105 3.01 19.25 34.78
CA GLY A 105 1.88 19.47 33.87
C GLY A 105 2.29 19.77 32.43
N ILE A 106 3.47 19.35 31.98
CA ILE A 106 3.87 19.51 30.57
C ILE A 106 2.94 18.71 29.62
N ALA A 107 2.39 17.59 30.10
CA ALA A 107 1.38 16.79 29.40
C ALA A 107 -0.05 17.16 29.90
N SER A 108 -0.41 18.44 29.85
CA SER A 108 -1.75 18.94 30.23
C SER A 108 -2.73 18.96 29.08
#